data_AF-A0A6J6XBV0-F1
#
_entry.id   AF-A0A6J6XBV0-F1
#
_cell.length_a   1.000
_cell.length_b   1.000
_cell.length_c   1.000
_cell.angle_alpha   90.00
_cell.angle_beta   90.00
_cell.angle_gamma   90.00
#
_symmetry.space_group_name_H-M   'P 1'
#
loop_
_entity.id
_entity.type
_entity.pdbx_description
1 polymer ?
#
loop_
_entity_poly.entity_id
_entity_poly.type
_entity_poly.pdbx_seq_one_letter_code
_entity_poly.pdbx_strand_id
1 'polypeptide(L)'
;MPSNPFTDPQWASRTVDAIDRIVAFVRDRTTRPAVAIVRGLIFGSMAIVGAIFVVIILVIGGIRALHSLLDIWWSRDTAVWASYLIISGVFCVIGMLLMRRRHPQD
;
A
#
# COMPACT_ATOMS: atom_id res chain seq x y z
N MET A 1 -4.27 22.94 -53.28
CA MET A 1 -3.97 24.37 -52.99
C MET A 1 -3.55 24.47 -51.54
N PRO A 2 -2.43 25.12 -51.20
CA PRO A 2 -1.97 25.23 -49.83
C PRO A 2 -2.97 26.11 -49.05
N SER A 3 -3.41 25.63 -47.90
CA SER A 3 -4.33 26.33 -47.00
C SER A 3 -3.69 27.63 -46.50
N ASN A 4 -4.16 28.76 -47.02
CA ASN A 4 -3.71 30.09 -46.61
C ASN A 4 -4.49 30.54 -45.34
N PRO A 5 -3.79 30.89 -44.23
CA PRO A 5 -4.40 31.16 -42.93
C PRO A 5 -5.35 32.38 -42.92
N PHE A 6 -5.20 33.32 -43.86
CA PHE A 6 -6.06 34.51 -43.95
C PHE A 6 -7.34 34.31 -44.77
N THR A 7 -7.49 33.17 -45.45
CA THR A 7 -8.65 32.88 -46.33
C THR A 7 -9.42 31.63 -45.93
N ASP A 8 -8.97 30.87 -44.93
CA ASP A 8 -9.61 29.66 -44.46
C ASP A 8 -10.43 29.96 -43.18
N PRO A 9 -11.77 30.04 -43.25
CA PRO A 9 -12.61 30.43 -42.11
C PRO A 9 -12.51 29.48 -40.91
N GLN A 10 -11.99 28.26 -41.11
CA GLN A 10 -11.76 27.29 -40.03
C GLN A 10 -10.34 27.31 -39.44
N TRP A 11 -9.47 28.25 -39.85
CA TRP A 11 -8.11 28.31 -39.30
C TRP A 11 -8.11 28.71 -37.82
N ALA A 12 -9.01 29.62 -37.45
CA ALA A 12 -9.13 30.13 -36.10
C ALA A 12 -9.62 29.03 -35.14
N SER A 13 -10.66 28.28 -35.52
CA SER A 13 -11.17 27.17 -34.71
C SER A 13 -10.12 26.06 -34.54
N ARG A 14 -9.43 25.66 -35.63
CA ARG A 14 -8.37 24.65 -35.58
C ARG A 14 -7.19 25.06 -34.68
N THR A 15 -6.85 26.35 -34.67
CA THR A 15 -5.77 26.87 -33.83
C THR A 15 -6.18 26.89 -32.36
N VAL A 16 -7.41 27.32 -32.06
CA VAL A 16 -7.96 27.29 -30.69
C VAL A 16 -8.08 25.86 -30.17
N ASP A 17 -8.57 24.92 -30.98
CA ASP A 17 -8.66 23.50 -30.62
C ASP A 17 -7.29 22.86 -30.36
N ALA A 18 -6.27 23.27 -31.11
CA ALA A 18 -4.89 22.82 -30.90
C ALA A 18 -4.33 23.34 -29.58
N ILE A 19 -4.56 24.63 -29.25
CA ILE A 19 -4.15 25.22 -27.98
C ILE A 19 -4.86 24.55 -26.81
N ASP A 20 -6.17 24.33 -26.92
CA ASP A 20 -6.96 23.73 -25.84
C ASP A 20 -6.54 22.26 -25.60
N ARG A 21 -6.19 21.50 -26.64
CA ARG A 21 -5.58 20.17 -26.50
C ARG A 21 -4.24 20.20 -25.78
N ILE A 22 -3.38 21.17 -26.08
CA ILE A 22 -2.07 21.30 -25.42
C ILE A 22 -2.24 21.67 -23.95
N VAL A 23 -3.14 22.60 -23.63
CA VAL A 23 -3.45 23.00 -22.25
C VAL A 23 -4.09 21.85 -21.47
N ALA A 24 -5.03 21.12 -22.09
CA ALA A 24 -5.62 19.93 -21.50
C ALA A 24 -4.57 18.84 -21.24
N PHE A 25 -3.63 18.64 -22.16
CA PHE A 25 -2.54 17.68 -22.00
C PHE A 25 -1.61 18.05 -20.83
N VAL A 26 -1.20 19.32 -20.72
CA VAL A 26 -0.36 19.79 -19.60
C VAL A 26 -1.11 19.66 -18.27
N ARG A 27 -2.38 20.04 -18.22
CA ARG A 27 -3.22 19.94 -17.01
C ARG A 27 -3.39 18.48 -16.58
N ASP A 28 -3.74 17.59 -17.51
CA ASP A 28 -3.95 16.17 -17.21
C ASP A 28 -2.64 15.48 -16.82
N ARG A 29 -1.50 15.90 -17.38
CA ARG A 29 -0.18 15.35 -17.04
C ARG A 29 0.34 15.81 -15.68
N THR A 30 -0.12 16.96 -15.17
CA THR A 30 0.45 17.56 -13.95
C THR A 30 -0.46 17.41 -12.74
N THR A 31 -1.76 17.65 -12.88
CA THR A 31 -2.67 17.73 -11.72
C THR A 31 -3.20 16.36 -11.29
N ARG A 32 -3.59 15.51 -12.25
CA ARG A 32 -4.19 14.20 -11.95
C ARG A 32 -3.20 13.22 -11.30
N PRO A 33 -1.96 13.02 -11.81
CA PRO A 33 -1.03 12.10 -11.19
C PRO A 33 -0.51 12.62 -9.84
N ALA A 34 -0.31 13.93 -9.68
CA ALA A 34 0.13 14.51 -8.41
C ALA A 34 -0.88 14.24 -7.27
N VAL A 35 -2.17 14.45 -7.53
CA VAL A 35 -3.22 14.17 -6.52
C VAL A 35 -3.31 12.68 -6.19
N ALA A 36 -3.15 11.81 -7.19
CA ALA A 36 -3.14 10.36 -6.96
C ALA A 36 -1.96 9.90 -6.09
N ILE A 37 -0.76 10.43 -6.35
CA ILE A 37 0.45 10.14 -5.55
C ILE A 37 0.25 10.61 -4.10
N VAL A 38 -0.23 11.83 -3.90
CA VAL A 38 -0.47 12.40 -2.57
C VAL A 38 -1.51 11.58 -1.81
N ARG A 39 -2.63 11.21 -2.46
CA ARG A 39 -3.62 10.31 -1.84
C ARG A 39 -3.03 8.95 -1.52
N GLY A 40 -2.27 8.35 -2.43
CA GLY A 40 -1.58 7.08 -2.21
C GLY A 40 -0.64 7.13 -1.01
N LEU A 41 0.08 8.23 -0.82
CA LEU A 41 0.98 8.42 0.31
C LEU A 41 0.21 8.57 1.63
N ILE A 42 -0.86 9.38 1.66
CA ILE A 42 -1.66 9.60 2.87
C ILE A 42 -2.41 8.32 3.25
N PHE A 43 -3.19 7.74 2.33
CA PHE A 43 -3.90 6.51 2.62
C PHE A 43 -2.95 5.33 2.87
N GLY A 44 -1.83 5.27 2.14
CA GLY A 44 -0.80 4.25 2.36
C GLY A 44 -0.18 4.35 3.75
N SER A 45 0.20 5.55 4.19
CA SER A 45 0.75 5.76 5.54
C SER A 45 -0.27 5.44 6.64
N MET A 46 -1.52 5.86 6.50
CA MET A 46 -2.60 5.51 7.45
C MET A 46 -2.82 4.00 7.51
N ALA A 47 -2.82 3.32 6.35
CA ALA A 47 -2.97 1.88 6.27
C ALA A 47 -1.79 1.14 6.92
N ILE A 48 -0.55 1.60 6.72
CA ILE A 48 0.65 1.02 7.35
C ILE A 48 0.56 1.13 8.86
N VAL A 49 0.24 2.31 9.40
CA VAL A 49 0.11 2.51 10.85
C VAL A 49 -0.99 1.61 11.42
N GLY A 50 -2.14 1.54 10.75
CA GLY A 50 -3.23 0.65 11.16
C GLY A 50 -2.85 -0.82 11.12
N ALA A 51 -2.16 -1.26 10.07
CA ALA A 51 -1.68 -2.63 9.94
C ALA A 51 -0.69 -3.00 11.05
N ILE A 52 0.26 -2.10 11.37
CA ILE A 52 1.20 -2.29 12.48
C ILE A 52 0.44 -2.46 13.80
N PHE A 53 -0.54 -1.60 14.07
CA PHE A 53 -1.34 -1.66 15.29
C PHE A 53 -2.11 -2.98 15.42
N VAL A 54 -2.76 -3.42 14.34
CA VAL A 54 -3.47 -4.71 14.29
C VAL A 54 -2.52 -5.87 14.55
N VAL A 55 -1.33 -5.86 13.94
CA VAL A 55 -0.31 -6.88 14.17
C VAL A 55 0.10 -6.91 15.64
N ILE A 56 0.37 -5.76 16.25
CA ILE A 56 0.75 -5.69 17.68
C ILE A 56 -0.35 -6.29 18.57
N ILE A 57 -1.61 -5.90 18.37
CA ILE A 57 -2.74 -6.44 19.15
C ILE A 57 -2.88 -7.94 18.94
N LEU A 58 -2.78 -8.41 17.70
CA LEU A 58 -2.91 -9.83 17.37
C LEU A 58 -1.82 -10.66 18.06
N VAL A 59 -0.59 -10.14 18.09
CA VAL A 59 0.52 -10.77 18.79
C VAL A 59 0.24 -10.83 20.27
N ILE A 60 0.01 -9.68 20.92
CA ILE A 60 -0.25 -9.60 22.37
C ILE A 60 -1.45 -10.47 22.77
N GLY A 61 -2.53 -10.41 22.00
CA GLY A 61 -3.72 -11.23 22.20
C GLY A 61 -3.41 -12.71 22.06
N GLY A 62 -2.62 -13.09 21.05
CA GLY A 62 -2.12 -14.45 20.88
C GLY A 62 -1.29 -14.94 22.06
N ILE A 63 -0.35 -14.12 22.56
CA ILE A 63 0.44 -14.45 23.76
C ILE A 63 -0.47 -14.70 24.94
N ARG A 64 -1.42 -13.79 25.16
CA ARG A 64 -2.29 -13.82 26.33
C ARG A 64 -3.28 -14.99 26.28
N ALA A 65 -3.85 -15.27 25.11
CA ALA A 65 -4.73 -16.41 24.90
C ALA A 65 -3.98 -17.73 25.10
N LEU A 66 -2.76 -17.83 24.57
CA LEU A 66 -1.93 -19.02 24.73
C LEU A 66 -1.53 -19.24 26.20
N HIS A 67 -1.15 -18.17 26.90
CA HIS A 67 -0.85 -18.23 28.34
C HIS A 67 -2.08 -18.69 29.15
N SER A 68 -3.26 -18.15 28.86
CA SER A 68 -4.51 -18.54 29.53
C SER A 68 -4.92 -19.99 29.25
N LEU A 69 -4.63 -20.52 28.06
CA LEU A 69 -4.91 -21.92 27.71
C LEU A 69 -3.92 -22.88 28.37
N LEU A 70 -2.64 -22.49 28.48
CA LEU A 70 -1.62 -23.33 29.11
C LEU A 70 -1.72 -23.37 30.64
N ASP A 71 -2.17 -22.29 31.30
CA ASP A 71 -2.37 -22.27 32.77
C ASP A 71 -3.44 -23.29 33.23
N ILE A 72 -4.28 -23.80 32.32
CA ILE A 72 -5.25 -24.88 32.59
C ILE A 72 -4.56 -26.24 32.74
N TRP A 73 -3.46 -26.48 32.01
CA TRP A 73 -2.84 -27.80 31.88
C TRP A 73 -1.45 -27.89 32.51
N TRP A 74 -0.75 -26.77 32.74
CA TRP A 74 0.65 -26.76 33.14
C TRP A 74 0.94 -25.75 34.25
N SER A 75 1.95 -26.03 35.10
CA SER A 75 2.40 -25.10 36.15
C SER A 75 2.93 -23.78 35.56
N ARG A 76 2.71 -22.69 36.30
CA ARG A 76 2.91 -21.31 35.83
C ARG A 76 4.29 -21.03 35.23
N ASP A 77 5.35 -21.62 35.78
CA ASP A 77 6.73 -21.40 35.33
C ASP A 77 6.99 -21.94 33.92
N THR A 78 6.46 -23.13 33.59
CA THR A 78 6.74 -23.78 32.30
C THR A 78 5.78 -23.31 31.21
N ALA A 79 4.58 -22.84 31.58
CA ALA A 79 3.65 -22.18 30.67
C ALA A 79 4.23 -20.90 30.06
N VAL A 80 5.03 -20.13 30.83
CA VAL A 80 5.70 -18.91 30.35
C VAL A 80 6.74 -19.24 29.28
N TRP A 81 7.63 -20.22 29.52
CA TRP A 81 8.66 -20.60 28.55
C TRP A 81 8.06 -21.21 27.28
N ALA A 82 7.05 -22.08 27.42
CA ALA A 82 6.36 -22.69 26.28
C ALA A 82 5.65 -21.64 25.41
N SER A 83 5.01 -20.64 26.01
CA SER A 83 4.36 -19.57 25.26
C SER A 83 5.38 -18.73 24.48
N TYR A 84 6.48 -18.29 25.10
CA TYR A 84 7.56 -17.59 24.38
C TYR A 84 8.12 -18.39 23.21
N LEU A 85 8.33 -19.70 23.38
CA LEU A 85 8.88 -20.58 22.34
C LEU A 85 7.90 -20.72 21.16
N ILE A 86 6.60 -20.89 21.44
CA ILE A 86 5.56 -20.98 20.40
C ILE A 86 5.43 -19.67 19.62
N ILE A 87 5.41 -18.52 20.30
CA ILE A 87 5.29 -17.21 19.65
C ILE A 87 6.50 -16.92 18.77
N SER A 88 7.70 -17.15 19.30
CA SER A 88 8.95 -16.99 18.56
C SER A 88 8.99 -17.91 17.35
N GLY A 89 8.52 -19.16 17.50
CA GLY A 89 8.37 -20.12 16.42
C GLY A 89 7.40 -19.66 15.32
N VAL A 90 6.21 -19.18 15.70
CA VAL A 90 5.21 -18.65 14.76
C VAL A 90 5.79 -17.46 13.98
N PHE A 91 6.46 -16.54 14.66
CA PHE A 91 7.12 -15.41 14.00
C PHE A 91 8.23 -15.84 13.05
N CYS A 92 9.06 -16.82 13.44
CA CYS A 92 10.11 -17.37 12.58
C CYS A 92 9.51 -18.02 11.32
N VAL A 93 8.41 -18.78 11.47
CA VAL A 93 7.73 -19.43 10.34
C VAL A 93 7.11 -18.38 9.41
N ILE A 94 6.42 -17.38 9.96
CA ILE A 94 5.87 -16.26 9.16
C ILE A 94 6.99 -15.52 8.42
N GLY A 95 8.07 -15.20 9.12
CA GLY A 95 9.26 -14.58 8.54
C GLY A 95 9.86 -15.41 7.40
N MET A 96 9.98 -16.72 7.59
CA MET A 96 10.47 -17.65 6.57
C MET A 96 9.53 -17.74 5.36
N LEU A 97 8.22 -17.75 5.57
CA LEU A 97 7.22 -17.76 4.50
C LEU A 97 7.22 -16.46 3.69
N LEU A 98 7.35 -15.32 4.36
CA LEU A 98 7.54 -14.02 3.69
C LEU A 98 8.85 -14.02 2.88
N MET A 99 9.93 -14.58 3.44
CA MET A 99 11.22 -14.70 2.76
C MET A 99 11.15 -15.61 1.53
N ARG A 100 10.29 -16.64 1.50
CA ARG A 100 10.08 -17.46 0.29
C ARG A 100 9.50 -16.67 -0.88
N ARG A 101 8.76 -15.59 -0.64
CA ARG A 101 8.17 -14.75 -1.71
C ARG A 101 9.11 -13.68 -2.26
N ARG A 102 10.35 -13.62 -1.78
CA ARG A 102 11.36 -12.65 -2.24
C ARG A 102 11.94 -12.95 -3.63
N HIS A 103 11.79 -14.18 -4.12
CA HIS A 103 12.32 -14.54 -5.44
C HIS A 103 11.31 -14.12 -6.51
N PRO A 104 11.68 -13.23 -7.44
CA PRO A 104 10.87 -12.96 -8.62
C PRO A 104 10.65 -14.29 -9.34
N GLN A 105 9.42 -14.59 -9.73
CA GLN A 105 9.18 -15.62 -10.72
C GLN A 105 9.62 -15.01 -12.04
N ASP A 106 10.79 -15.43 -12.52
CA ASP A 106 11.24 -15.21 -13.90
C ASP A 106 10.28 -15.89 -14.89
#